data_AF-A0A953DVY9-F1
#
_entry.id   AF-A0A953DVY9-F1
#
_cell.length_a   1.000
_cell.length_b   1.000
_cell.length_c   1.000
_cell.angle_alpha   90.00
_cell.angle_beta   90.00
_cell.angle_gamma   90.00
#
_symmetry.space_group_name_H-M   'P 1'
#
loop_
_entity.id
_entity.type
_entity.pdbx_description
1 polymer ?
#
loop_
_entity_poly.entity_id
_entity_poly.type
_entity_poly.pdbx_seq_one_letter_code
_entity_poly.pdbx_strand_id
1 'polypeptide(L)'
;DNFELGLEAARGEGENSPIYSGMVLVQKQLNDLLAESGLEPIEADGQTFDPNLHEAIAHEPSDQVPEGAVLRQVRRGYRFKDRLLRPARVVVSSGPAKK
;
A
#
# COMPACT_ATOMS: atom_id res chain seq x y z
N ASP A 1 3.38 8.22 2.02
CA ASP A 1 3.51 8.15 3.50
C ASP A 1 2.84 9.32 4.21
N ASN A 2 3.52 10.41 4.60
CA ASN A 2 2.88 11.47 5.41
C ASN A 2 1.67 12.12 4.74
N PHE A 3 1.71 12.28 3.42
CA PHE A 3 0.57 12.78 2.65
C PHE A 3 -0.64 11.83 2.75
N GLU A 4 -0.42 10.52 2.65
CA GLU A 4 -1.48 9.50 2.79
C GLU A 4 -2.04 9.48 4.22
N LEU A 5 -1.18 9.61 5.23
CA LEU A 5 -1.63 9.76 6.63
C LEU A 5 -2.53 10.99 6.81
N GLY A 6 -2.13 12.12 6.23
CA GLY A 6 -2.95 13.34 6.25
C GLY A 6 -4.27 13.19 5.49
N LEU A 7 -4.25 12.48 4.36
CA LEU A 7 -5.46 12.21 3.57
C LEU A 7 -6.44 11.32 4.33
N GLU A 8 -5.97 10.26 4.99
CA GLU A 8 -6.81 9.40 5.82
C GLU A 8 -7.38 10.16 7.04
N ALA A 9 -6.59 11.04 7.65
CA ALA A 9 -7.10 11.91 8.71
C ALA A 9 -8.21 12.85 8.21
N ALA A 10 -8.00 13.50 7.05
CA ALA A 10 -9.01 14.34 6.41
C ALA A 10 -10.27 13.56 6.00
N ARG A 11 -10.11 12.29 5.59
CA ARG A 11 -11.22 11.39 5.28
C ARG A 11 -12.12 11.16 6.50
N GLY A 12 -11.50 11.05 7.69
CA GLY A 12 -12.21 10.93 8.97
C GLY A 12 -13.08 12.13 9.32
N GLU A 13 -12.77 13.33 8.80
CA GLU A 13 -13.61 14.52 8.94
C GLU A 13 -14.80 14.54 7.96
N GLY A 14 -14.73 13.74 6.89
CA GLY A 14 -15.81 13.50 5.94
C GLY A 14 -15.35 13.52 4.48
N GLU A 15 -15.78 12.54 3.69
CA GLU A 15 -15.41 12.41 2.26
C GLU A 15 -15.91 13.55 1.37
N ASN A 16 -16.92 14.31 1.83
CA ASN A 16 -17.42 15.51 1.15
C ASN A 16 -16.75 16.81 1.60
N SER A 17 -15.77 16.74 2.51
CA SER A 17 -15.02 17.91 2.96
C SER A 17 -14.24 18.53 1.79
N PRO A 18 -14.25 19.87 1.65
CA PRO A 18 -13.42 20.56 0.66
C PRO A 18 -11.92 20.22 0.81
N ILE A 19 -11.46 20.00 2.04
CA ILE A 19 -10.07 19.64 2.34
C ILE A 19 -9.78 18.24 1.78
N TYR A 20 -10.61 17.24 2.08
CA TYR A 20 -10.44 15.89 1.58
C TYR A 20 -10.43 15.87 0.04
N SER A 21 -11.41 16.54 -0.58
CA SER A 21 -11.51 16.66 -2.04
C SER A 21 -10.26 17.29 -2.64
N GLY A 22 -9.76 18.39 -2.06
CA GLY A 22 -8.54 19.06 -2.50
C GLY A 22 -7.30 18.16 -2.36
N MET A 23 -7.18 17.42 -1.26
CA MET A 23 -6.06 16.50 -1.04
C MET A 23 -6.09 15.32 -1.99
N VAL A 24 -7.26 14.77 -2.32
CA VAL A 24 -7.40 13.71 -3.35
C VAL A 24 -6.89 14.22 -4.70
N LEU A 25 -7.24 15.44 -5.09
CA LEU A 25 -6.77 16.04 -6.34
C LEU A 25 -5.24 16.21 -6.35
N VAL A 26 -4.66 16.71 -5.26
CA VAL A 26 -3.20 16.83 -5.12
C VAL A 26 -2.52 15.45 -5.14
N GLN A 27 -3.10 14.45 -4.48
CA GLN A 27 -2.58 13.07 -4.52
C GLN A 27 -2.53 12.54 -5.95
N LYS A 28 -3.60 12.74 -6.70
CA LYS A 28 -3.68 12.31 -8.09
C LYS A 28 -2.59 12.99 -8.93
N GLN A 29 -2.46 14.31 -8.86
CA GLN A 29 -1.44 15.06 -9.60
C GLN A 29 -0.02 14.61 -9.24
N LEU A 30 0.24 14.37 -7.95
CA LEU A 30 1.52 13.87 -7.49
C LEU A 30 1.82 12.48 -8.05
N ASN A 31 0.86 11.56 -8.00
CA ASN A 31 1.02 10.20 -8.54
C ASN A 31 1.23 10.21 -10.04
N ASP A 32 0.49 11.03 -10.79
CA ASP A 32 0.63 11.18 -12.24
C ASP A 32 2.06 11.66 -12.58
N LEU A 33 2.57 12.68 -11.89
CA LEU A 33 3.93 13.21 -12.10
C LEU A 33 5.04 12.20 -11.74
N LEU A 34 4.85 11.43 -10.67
CA LEU A 34 5.78 10.38 -10.27
C LEU A 34 5.80 9.23 -11.29
N ALA A 35 4.63 8.81 -11.78
CA ALA A 35 4.51 7.79 -12.82
C ALA A 35 5.17 8.23 -14.13
N GLU A 36 4.94 9.46 -14.58
CA GLU A 36 5.61 10.04 -15.75
C GLU A 36 7.15 10.08 -15.60
N SER A 37 7.64 10.27 -14.38
CA SER A 37 9.07 10.23 -14.06
C SER A 37 9.65 8.80 -14.03
N GLY A 38 8.81 7.77 -14.14
CA GLY A 38 9.18 6.36 -14.10
C GLY A 38 9.17 5.73 -12.70
N LEU A 39 8.51 6.36 -11.73
CA LEU A 39 8.28 5.80 -10.40
C LEU A 39 6.92 5.10 -10.36
N GLU A 40 6.93 3.79 -10.13
CA GLU A 40 5.74 2.96 -10.06
C GLU A 40 5.55 2.41 -8.65
N PRO A 41 4.31 2.45 -8.11
CA PRO A 41 4.01 1.80 -6.85
C PRO A 41 4.00 0.27 -7.02
N ILE A 42 4.38 -0.45 -5.96
CA ILE A 42 4.25 -1.90 -5.88
C ILE A 42 2.85 -2.21 -5.35
N GLU A 43 2.05 -2.95 -6.12
CA GLU A 43 0.77 -3.48 -5.65
C GLU A 43 0.99 -4.80 -4.92
N ALA A 44 0.83 -4.78 -3.60
CA ALA A 44 1.08 -5.96 -2.78
C ALA A 44 -0.21 -6.65 -2.29
N ASP A 45 -1.32 -5.92 -2.11
CA ASP A 45 -2.55 -6.47 -1.52
C ASP A 45 -3.11 -7.67 -2.29
N GLY A 46 -3.29 -8.81 -1.61
CA GLY A 46 -3.80 -10.05 -2.20
C GLY A 46 -2.81 -10.80 -3.10
N GLN A 47 -1.63 -10.24 -3.39
CA GLN A 47 -0.60 -10.90 -4.18
C GLN A 47 0.17 -11.94 -3.36
N THR A 48 0.82 -12.88 -4.04
CA THR A 48 1.78 -13.77 -3.39
C THR A 48 2.94 -12.96 -2.82
N PHE A 49 3.36 -13.27 -1.59
CA PHE A 49 4.52 -12.62 -0.99
C PHE A 49 5.81 -12.93 -1.77
N ASP A 50 6.47 -11.89 -2.29
CA ASP A 50 7.80 -11.97 -2.89
C ASP A 50 8.82 -11.19 -2.04
N PRO A 51 9.82 -11.85 -1.41
CA PRO A 51 10.88 -11.19 -0.65
C PRO A 51 11.69 -10.13 -1.42
N ASN A 52 11.71 -10.20 -2.77
CA ASN A 52 12.41 -9.21 -3.59
C ASN A 52 11.63 -7.90 -3.72
N LEU A 53 10.32 -7.91 -3.50
CA LEU A 53 9.44 -6.75 -3.66
C LEU A 53 8.81 -6.31 -2.35
N HIS A 54 8.73 -7.22 -1.38
CA HIS A 54 7.98 -7.06 -0.14
C HIS A 54 8.86 -7.29 1.10
N GLU A 55 8.58 -6.53 2.15
CA GLU A 55 9.13 -6.68 3.49
C GLU A 55 7.98 -7.11 4.42
N ALA A 56 7.98 -8.38 4.83
CA ALA A 56 6.99 -8.89 5.78
C ALA A 56 7.29 -8.36 7.18
N ILE A 57 6.38 -7.56 7.74
CA ILE A 57 6.52 -7.01 9.09
C ILE A 57 5.75 -7.83 10.14
N ALA A 58 4.79 -8.63 9.71
CA ALA A 58 3.98 -9.50 10.55
C ALA A 58 3.36 -10.63 9.73
N HIS A 59 3.03 -11.72 10.42
CA HIS A 59 2.21 -12.80 9.90
C HIS A 59 0.94 -12.89 10.75
N GLU A 60 -0.22 -12.91 10.11
CA GLU A 60 -1.51 -12.96 10.79
C GLU A 60 -2.40 -14.08 10.22
N PRO A 61 -3.22 -14.75 11.05
CA PRO A 61 -4.20 -15.70 10.54
C PRO A 61 -5.26 -14.97 9.71
N SER A 62 -5.64 -15.55 8.57
CA SER A 62 -6.70 -15.00 7.73
C SER A 62 -7.39 -16.07 6.92
N ASP A 63 -8.72 -15.96 6.86
CA ASP A 63 -9.58 -16.74 5.97
C ASP A 63 -9.85 -16.01 4.65
N GLN A 64 -9.38 -14.76 4.51
CA GLN A 64 -9.64 -13.91 3.34
C GLN A 64 -8.70 -14.18 2.18
N VAL A 65 -7.43 -14.48 2.47
CA VAL A 65 -6.39 -14.75 1.48
C VAL A 65 -5.60 -16.00 1.88
N PRO A 66 -5.11 -16.80 0.91
CA PRO A 66 -4.39 -18.03 1.20
C PRO A 66 -3.10 -17.79 1.99
N GLU A 67 -2.62 -18.83 2.67
CA GLU A 67 -1.32 -18.81 3.35
C GLU A 67 -0.20 -18.39 2.38
N GLY A 68 0.65 -17.47 2.81
CA GLY A 68 1.74 -16.92 2.00
C GLY A 68 1.33 -15.79 1.05
N ALA A 69 0.05 -15.44 0.95
CA ALA A 69 -0.38 -14.22 0.28
C ALA A 69 -0.32 -13.00 1.22
N VAL A 70 -0.14 -11.82 0.65
CA VAL A 70 -0.19 -10.55 1.36
C VAL A 70 -1.63 -10.28 1.78
N LEU A 71 -1.83 -10.21 3.09
CA LEU A 71 -3.12 -9.87 3.71
C LEU A 71 -3.44 -8.40 3.54
N ARG A 72 -2.47 -7.53 3.86
CA ARG A 72 -2.58 -6.08 3.68
C ARG A 72 -1.23 -5.41 3.58
N GLN A 73 -1.18 -4.33 2.82
CA GLN A 73 -0.06 -3.43 2.68
C GLN A 73 -0.16 -2.32 3.74
N VAL A 74 0.84 -2.26 4.60
CA VAL A 74 0.95 -1.23 5.65
C VAL A 74 1.67 0.00 5.13
N ARG A 75 2.60 -0.19 4.19
CA ARG A 75 3.30 0.91 3.53
C ARG A 75 3.58 0.54 2.09
N ARG A 76 3.23 1.44 1.18
CA ARG A 76 3.44 1.25 -0.27
C ARG A 76 4.91 1.10 -0.62
N GLY A 77 5.22 0.10 -1.43
CA GLY A 77 6.54 -0.05 -2.04
C GLY A 77 6.64 0.77 -3.33
N TYR A 78 7.86 1.03 -3.79
CA TYR A 78 8.08 1.75 -5.04
C TYR A 78 9.25 1.17 -5.82
N ARG A 79 9.05 1.10 -7.13
CA ARG A 79 10.05 0.75 -8.14
C ARG A 79 10.31 1.97 -9.00
N PHE A 80 11.57 2.27 -9.29
CA PHE A 80 11.93 3.33 -10.23
C PHE A 80 12.60 2.71 -11.44
N LYS A 81 11.90 2.73 -12.58
CA LYS A 81 12.24 1.91 -13.74
C LYS A 81 12.50 0.48 -13.27
N ASP A 82 13.61 -0.16 -13.62
CA ASP A 82 13.86 -1.55 -13.23
C ASP A 82 14.50 -1.75 -11.85
N ARG A 83 14.64 -0.67 -11.07
CA ARG A 83 15.29 -0.72 -9.76
C ARG A 83 14.27 -0.60 -8.64
N LEU A 84 14.28 -1.56 -7.72
CA LEU A 84 13.58 -1.43 -6.44
C LEU A 84 14.16 -0.26 -5.65
N LEU A 85 13.33 0.76 -5.38
CA LEU A 85 13.73 1.85 -4.49
C LEU A 85 13.40 1.52 -3.03
N ARG A 86 12.23 0.91 -2.82
CA ARG A 86 11.74 0.58 -1.50
C ARG A 86 10.77 -0.60 -1.58
N PRO A 87 10.96 -1.67 -0.79
CA PRO A 87 9.98 -2.75 -0.72
C PRO A 87 8.66 -2.28 -0.11
N ALA A 88 7.56 -2.92 -0.46
CA ALA A 88 6.28 -2.71 0.21
C ALA A 88 6.31 -3.38 1.58
N ARG A 89 5.92 -2.68 2.65
CA ARG A 89 5.80 -3.29 3.98
C ARG A 89 4.43 -3.92 4.11
N VAL A 90 4.40 -5.21 4.35
CA VAL A 90 3.19 -6.03 4.25
C VAL A 90 2.97 -6.91 5.46
N VAL A 91 1.72 -7.23 5.73
CA VAL A 91 1.31 -8.33 6.60
C VAL A 91 0.99 -9.51 5.71
N VAL A 92 1.54 -10.68 6.02
CA VAL A 92 1.35 -11.92 5.24
C VAL A 92 0.37 -12.84 5.96
N SER A 93 -0.49 -13.52 5.22
CA SER A 93 -1.38 -14.54 5.78
C SER A 93 -0.60 -15.78 6.21
N SER A 94 -0.85 -16.22 7.43
CA SER A 94 -0.39 -17.51 7.97
C SER A 94 -1.39 -18.65 7.76
N GLY A 95 -2.40 -18.42 6.91
CA GLY A 95 -3.52 -19.34 6.72
C GLY A 95 -4.64 -19.16 7.76
N PRO A 96 -5.66 -20.02 7.73
CA PRO A 96 -6.79 -19.93 8.63
C PRO A 96 -6.37 -20.10 10.09
N ALA A 97 -7.08 -19.45 11.02
CA ALA A 97 -6.78 -19.54 12.44
C ALA A 97 -6.87 -21.00 12.90
N LYS A 98 -5.75 -21.56 13.39
CA LYS A 98 -5.74 -22.88 14.02
C LYS A 98 -6.50 -22.77 15.35
N LYS A 99 -7.68 -23.39 15.41
CA LYS A 99 -8.48 -23.56 16.63
C LYS A 99 -7.74 -24.33 17.71
#